data_AF-A0A9P7HK96-F1
#
_entry.id   AF-A0A9P7HK96-F1
#
_cell.length_a   1.000
_cell.length_b   1.000
_cell.length_c   1.000
_cell.angle_alpha   90.00
_cell.angle_beta   90.00
_cell.angle_gamma   90.00
#
_symmetry.space_group_name_H-M   'P 1'
#
loop_
_entity.id
_entity.type
_entity.pdbx_description
1 polymer ?
#
loop_
_entity_poly.entity_id
_entity_poly.type
_entity_poly.pdbx_seq_one_letter_code
_entity_poly.pdbx_strand_id
1 'polypeptide(L)'
;MSSAIAIFQRLLGWADALPAAVQRQENNPDHVLNIHIWFHTAIIDLFRPFELEFPQPRLPAFAGVNATPKAVISASIEQLKRLVYQYRANCESSKYSIIWQSGMLYLVNHILRDLSSNESQFYFLLCMRGYQHLARYLPFVSGIVQSLIVMTNRQGVPLTANTQRLLEEVRGESRRSREFFSAYPVDLEMVAKDPSSATLEKLTSRFQEEPSGEGQGEASDGGSLPDGWKGTAQDLTTTLSMLGDD
;
A
#
# COMPACT_ATOMS: atom_id res chain seq x y z
N MET A 1 21.75 -1.79 -14.37
CA MET A 1 22.30 -1.54 -13.03
C MET A 1 23.08 -0.22 -12.90
N SER A 2 24.15 0.04 -13.68
CA SER A 2 24.98 1.26 -13.52
C SER A 2 24.18 2.57 -13.49
N SER A 3 23.25 2.77 -14.44
CA SER A 3 22.37 3.95 -14.46
C SER A 3 21.47 4.05 -13.24
N ALA A 4 20.99 2.92 -12.70
CA ALA A 4 20.15 2.90 -11.51
C ALA A 4 20.95 3.33 -10.27
N ILE A 5 22.20 2.89 -10.13
CA ILE A 5 23.10 3.33 -9.05
C ILE A 5 23.36 4.83 -9.13
N ALA A 6 23.64 5.36 -10.32
CA ALA A 6 23.89 6.78 -10.51
C ALA A 6 22.65 7.64 -10.16
N ILE A 7 21.45 7.21 -10.57
CA ILE A 7 20.20 7.88 -10.19
C ILE A 7 19.98 7.80 -8.68
N PHE A 8 20.23 6.64 -8.06
CA PHE A 8 20.07 6.47 -6.62
C PHE A 8 21.01 7.39 -5.82
N GLN A 9 22.27 7.52 -6.23
CA GLN A 9 23.22 8.46 -5.62
C GLN A 9 22.74 9.92 -5.76
N ARG A 10 22.17 10.30 -6.90
CA ARG A 10 21.60 11.64 -7.10
C ARG A 10 20.38 11.87 -6.22
N LEU A 11 19.52 10.86 -6.05
CA LEU A 11 18.37 10.92 -5.16
C LEU A 11 18.81 11.09 -3.70
N LEU A 12 19.81 10.34 -3.25
CA LEU A 12 20.38 10.51 -1.90
C LEU A 12 21.00 11.89 -1.71
N GLY A 13 21.81 12.36 -2.67
CA GLY A 13 22.38 13.70 -2.61
C GLY A 13 21.32 14.81 -2.60
N TRP A 14 20.20 14.62 -3.31
CA TRP A 14 19.05 15.51 -3.23
C TRP A 14 18.39 15.48 -1.84
N ALA A 15 18.21 14.29 -1.26
CA ALA A 15 17.62 14.13 0.07
C ALA A 15 18.50 14.76 1.17
N ASP A 16 19.81 14.62 1.08
CA ASP A 16 20.79 15.21 2.02
C ASP A 16 20.84 16.74 1.92
N ALA A 17 20.52 17.30 0.75
CA ALA A 17 20.52 18.74 0.48
C ALA A 17 19.16 19.41 0.71
N LEU A 18 18.18 18.70 1.29
CA LEU A 18 16.85 19.25 1.54
C LEU A 18 16.89 20.43 2.54
N PRO A 19 16.23 21.57 2.22
CA PRO A 19 16.08 22.66 3.17
C PRO A 19 15.40 22.21 4.47
N ALA A 20 15.76 22.83 5.60
CA ALA A 20 15.21 22.48 6.92
C ALA A 20 13.68 22.44 6.97
N ALA A 21 13.00 23.26 6.15
CA ALA A 21 11.54 23.32 6.05
C ALA A 21 10.89 22.04 5.49
N VAL A 22 11.64 21.19 4.78
CA VAL A 22 11.15 19.94 4.17
C VAL A 22 11.90 18.70 4.66
N GLN A 23 12.71 18.86 5.70
CA GLN A 23 13.28 17.75 6.45
C GLN A 23 12.22 17.11 7.36
N ARG A 24 12.31 15.80 7.58
CA ARG A 24 11.39 15.13 8.50
C ARG A 24 11.66 15.55 9.94
N GLN A 25 10.61 15.96 10.65
CA GLN A 25 10.59 16.31 12.07
C GLN A 25 9.48 15.53 12.79
N GLU A 26 9.21 15.81 14.05
CA GLU A 26 8.13 15.16 14.80
C GLU A 26 6.74 15.55 14.24
N ASN A 27 6.56 16.84 13.94
CA ASN A 27 5.35 17.40 13.34
C ASN A 27 5.62 17.85 11.89
N ASN A 28 5.40 16.94 10.96
CA ASN A 28 5.61 17.22 9.54
C ASN A 28 4.34 17.79 8.90
N PRO A 29 4.45 18.91 8.15
CA PRO A 29 3.41 19.29 7.21
C PRO A 29 3.15 18.17 6.20
N ASP A 30 1.91 18.08 5.72
CA ASP A 30 1.44 17.04 4.80
C ASP A 30 2.34 16.89 3.56
N HIS A 31 2.77 18.02 2.98
CA HIS A 31 3.61 18.03 1.78
C HIS A 31 5.01 17.44 2.03
N VAL A 32 5.55 17.53 3.25
CA VAL A 32 6.83 16.94 3.61
C VAL A 32 6.71 15.42 3.56
N LEU A 33 5.70 14.85 4.21
CA LEU A 33 5.46 13.40 4.17
C LEU A 33 5.20 12.90 2.75
N ASN A 34 4.45 13.64 1.93
CA ASN A 34 4.21 13.30 0.53
C ASN A 34 5.51 13.20 -0.28
N ILE A 35 6.42 14.16 -0.11
CA ILE A 35 7.73 14.17 -0.79
C ILE A 35 8.55 12.92 -0.39
N HIS A 36 8.58 12.58 0.90
CA HIS A 36 9.30 11.39 1.39
C HIS A 36 8.63 10.07 0.94
N ILE A 37 7.30 10.02 0.84
CA ILE A 37 6.58 8.88 0.26
C ILE A 37 7.02 8.68 -1.19
N TRP A 38 6.98 9.74 -1.99
CA TRP A 38 7.38 9.67 -3.40
C TRP A 38 8.83 9.28 -3.60
N PHE A 39 9.72 9.80 -2.75
CA PHE A 39 11.12 9.43 -2.73
C PHE A 39 11.32 7.91 -2.60
N HIS A 40 10.64 7.28 -1.63
CA HIS A 40 10.75 5.84 -1.45
C HIS A 40 10.05 5.03 -2.54
N THR A 41 8.93 5.50 -3.09
CA THR A 41 8.33 4.83 -4.26
C THR A 41 9.24 4.86 -5.48
N ALA A 42 9.95 5.98 -5.71
CA ALA A 42 10.90 6.11 -6.81
C ALA A 42 12.11 5.18 -6.63
N ILE A 43 12.63 5.04 -5.40
CA ILE A 43 13.71 4.10 -5.10
C ILE A 43 13.27 2.65 -5.35
N ILE A 44 12.05 2.29 -4.96
CA ILE A 44 11.51 0.94 -5.21
C ILE A 44 11.45 0.67 -6.71
N ASP A 45 10.91 1.58 -7.50
CA ASP A 45 10.87 1.45 -8.97
C ASP A 45 12.25 1.32 -9.60
N LEU A 46 13.19 2.12 -9.11
CA LEU A 46 14.56 2.15 -9.62
C LEU A 46 15.26 0.79 -9.49
N PHE A 47 14.99 0.07 -8.40
CA PHE A 47 15.61 -1.20 -8.10
C PHE A 47 14.74 -2.44 -8.39
N ARG A 48 13.43 -2.28 -8.62
CA ARG A 48 12.49 -3.39 -8.90
C ARG A 48 12.98 -4.33 -10.01
N PRO A 49 13.54 -3.87 -11.15
CA PRO A 49 14.02 -4.77 -12.21
C PRO A 49 15.10 -5.75 -11.75
N PHE A 50 15.80 -5.46 -10.66
CA PHE A 50 16.93 -6.23 -10.15
C PHE A 50 16.58 -7.04 -8.88
N GLU A 51 15.33 -6.97 -8.41
CA GLU A 51 14.90 -7.58 -7.15
C GLU A 51 15.01 -9.11 -7.18
N LEU A 52 14.72 -9.72 -8.33
CA LEU A 52 14.72 -11.18 -8.52
C LEU A 52 16.04 -11.72 -9.09
N GLU A 53 17.04 -10.88 -9.30
CA GLU A 53 18.35 -11.32 -9.80
C GLU A 53 19.05 -12.21 -8.76
N PHE A 54 19.60 -13.35 -9.21
CA PHE A 54 20.37 -14.25 -8.37
C PHE A 54 21.66 -14.70 -9.08
N PRO A 55 22.85 -14.50 -8.47
CA PRO A 55 23.07 -13.86 -7.17
C PRO A 55 22.75 -12.34 -7.20
N GLN A 56 22.34 -11.79 -6.05
CA GLN A 56 22.07 -10.36 -5.94
C GLN A 56 23.35 -9.55 -6.18
N PRO A 57 23.35 -8.59 -7.12
CA PRO A 57 24.51 -7.75 -7.38
C PRO A 57 24.77 -6.83 -6.18
N ARG A 58 26.04 -6.69 -5.80
CA ARG A 58 26.45 -5.70 -4.80
C ARG A 58 26.45 -4.32 -5.42
N LEU A 59 26.01 -3.33 -4.66
CA LEU A 59 26.07 -1.92 -5.05
C LEU A 59 27.45 -1.36 -4.65
N PRO A 60 28.40 -1.13 -5.60
CA PRO A 60 29.79 -0.80 -5.25
C PRO A 60 29.91 0.53 -4.49
N ALA A 61 29.04 1.48 -4.81
CA ALA A 61 28.93 2.77 -4.12
C ALA A 61 28.61 2.65 -2.63
N PHE A 62 28.13 1.48 -2.18
CA PHE A 62 27.72 1.18 -0.81
C PHE A 62 28.40 -0.11 -0.31
N ALA A 63 29.59 -0.42 -0.81
CA ALA A 63 30.32 -1.64 -0.49
C ALA A 63 30.54 -1.84 1.02
N GLY A 64 30.65 -0.75 1.80
CA GLY A 64 30.80 -0.81 3.27
C GLY A 64 29.62 -1.41 4.02
N VAL A 65 28.43 -1.48 3.40
CA VAL A 65 27.21 -2.07 4.00
C VAL A 65 26.68 -3.28 3.21
N ASN A 66 27.46 -3.81 2.26
CA ASN A 66 27.06 -4.93 1.40
C ASN A 66 25.66 -4.73 0.76
N ALA A 67 25.31 -3.50 0.39
CA ALA A 67 23.97 -3.20 -0.10
C ALA A 67 23.67 -3.94 -1.40
N THR A 68 22.45 -4.46 -1.49
CA THR A 68 21.89 -5.12 -2.67
C THR A 68 20.59 -4.42 -3.08
N PRO A 69 20.13 -4.54 -4.34
CA PRO A 69 18.84 -4.03 -4.77
C PRO A 69 17.69 -4.46 -3.84
N LYS A 70 17.64 -5.75 -3.47
CA LYS A 70 16.64 -6.28 -2.54
C LYS A 70 16.71 -5.60 -1.17
N ALA A 71 17.90 -5.35 -0.64
CA ALA A 71 18.06 -4.66 0.66
C ALA A 71 17.59 -3.20 0.58
N VAL A 72 17.87 -2.49 -0.51
CA VAL A 72 17.44 -1.10 -0.73
C VAL A 72 15.91 -1.00 -0.87
N ILE A 73 15.29 -1.92 -1.59
CA ILE A 73 13.83 -2.02 -1.69
C ILE A 73 13.23 -2.27 -0.30
N SER A 74 13.76 -3.27 0.42
CA SER A 74 13.28 -3.62 1.76
C SER A 74 13.37 -2.44 2.73
N ALA A 75 14.50 -1.73 2.75
CA ALA A 75 14.67 -0.53 3.57
C ALA A 75 13.67 0.58 3.18
N SER A 76 13.38 0.75 1.89
CA SER A 76 12.39 1.74 1.42
C SER A 76 10.96 1.36 1.79
N ILE A 77 10.62 0.07 1.77
CA ILE A 77 9.33 -0.43 2.25
C ILE A 77 9.16 -0.15 3.75
N GLU A 78 10.19 -0.39 4.56
CA GLU A 78 10.15 -0.11 6.00
C GLU A 78 9.96 1.40 6.29
N GLN A 79 10.56 2.27 5.47
CA GLN A 79 10.26 3.71 5.57
C GLN A 79 8.84 4.04 5.09
N LEU A 80 8.34 3.41 4.01
CA LEU A 80 6.96 3.62 3.55
C LEU A 80 5.93 3.21 4.59
N LYS A 81 6.11 2.09 5.28
CA LYS A 81 5.27 1.67 6.42
C LYS A 81 5.09 2.81 7.42
N ARG A 82 6.20 3.39 7.88
CA ARG A 82 6.22 4.50 8.85
C ARG A 82 5.57 5.77 8.28
N LEU A 83 5.91 6.14 7.06
CA LEU A 83 5.41 7.36 6.41
C LEU A 83 3.90 7.29 6.15
N VAL A 84 3.41 6.15 5.65
CA VAL A 84 1.98 5.91 5.42
C VAL A 84 1.21 5.95 6.73
N TYR A 85 1.74 5.34 7.79
CA TYR A 85 1.16 5.41 9.12
C TYR A 85 1.11 6.84 9.65
N GLN A 86 2.22 7.57 9.62
CA GLN A 86 2.30 8.95 10.10
C GLN A 86 1.35 9.87 9.34
N TYR A 87 1.31 9.77 8.02
CA TYR A 87 0.42 10.59 7.20
C TYR A 87 -1.04 10.31 7.55
N ARG A 88 -1.40 9.05 7.75
CA ARG A 88 -2.76 8.63 8.13
C ARG A 88 -3.17 9.04 9.54
N ALA A 89 -2.21 9.06 10.47
CA ALA A 89 -2.47 9.39 11.85
C ALA A 89 -2.57 10.91 12.07
N ASN A 90 -1.76 11.69 11.34
CA ASN A 90 -1.51 13.08 11.70
C ASN A 90 -2.00 14.10 10.65
N CYS A 91 -2.23 13.69 9.40
CA CYS A 91 -2.62 14.62 8.33
C CYS A 91 -4.10 14.45 7.98
N GLU A 92 -4.89 15.50 8.18
CA GLU A 92 -6.32 15.48 7.80
C GLU A 92 -6.49 15.24 6.29
N SER A 93 -5.54 15.72 5.48
CA SER A 93 -5.55 15.49 4.04
C SER A 93 -5.45 14.03 3.62
N SER A 94 -5.09 13.10 4.51
CA SER A 94 -5.15 11.66 4.24
C SER A 94 -6.55 11.18 3.85
N LYS A 95 -7.58 11.94 4.19
CA LYS A 95 -8.97 11.66 3.86
C LYS A 95 -9.32 11.96 2.40
N TYR A 96 -8.77 13.03 1.81
CA TYR A 96 -9.24 13.51 0.51
C TYR A 96 -8.12 13.74 -0.53
N SER A 97 -6.86 13.76 -0.12
CA SER A 97 -5.73 13.97 -1.03
C SER A 97 -5.36 12.67 -1.75
N ILE A 98 -5.27 12.72 -3.07
CA ILE A 98 -4.82 11.58 -3.90
C ILE A 98 -3.28 11.49 -3.98
N ILE A 99 -2.57 12.53 -3.57
CA ILE A 99 -1.13 12.75 -3.81
C ILE A 99 -0.28 11.59 -3.24
N TRP A 100 -0.64 11.08 -2.06
CA TRP A 100 0.10 10.06 -1.32
C TRP A 100 -0.31 8.63 -1.66
N GLN A 101 -1.31 8.43 -2.53
CA GLN A 101 -1.90 7.12 -2.79
C GLN A 101 -0.88 6.11 -3.35
N SER A 102 0.14 6.58 -4.08
CA SER A 102 1.22 5.72 -4.58
C SER A 102 1.97 5.03 -3.44
N GLY A 103 2.13 5.69 -2.29
CA GLY A 103 2.70 5.07 -1.09
C GLY A 103 1.88 3.87 -0.62
N MET A 104 0.55 4.00 -0.57
CA MET A 104 -0.33 2.87 -0.24
C MET A 104 -0.26 1.77 -1.30
N LEU A 105 -0.24 2.12 -2.59
CA LEU A 105 -0.22 1.13 -3.67
C LEU A 105 1.02 0.24 -3.59
N TYR A 106 2.17 0.86 -3.38
CA TYR A 106 3.46 0.16 -3.28
C TYR A 106 3.51 -0.71 -2.03
N LEU A 107 3.04 -0.16 -0.90
CA LEU A 107 3.01 -0.88 0.36
C LEU A 107 2.07 -2.10 0.29
N VAL A 108 0.86 -1.95 -0.25
CA VAL A 108 -0.07 -3.07 -0.42
C VAL A 108 0.47 -4.13 -1.37
N ASN A 109 1.07 -3.74 -2.50
CA ASN A 109 1.69 -4.70 -3.41
C ASN A 109 2.79 -5.52 -2.72
N HIS A 110 3.63 -4.87 -1.92
CA HIS A 110 4.64 -5.58 -1.14
C HIS A 110 4.03 -6.53 -0.11
N ILE A 111 3.04 -6.07 0.65
CA ILE A 111 2.34 -6.84 1.69
C ILE A 111 1.63 -8.06 1.10
N LEU A 112 1.04 -7.92 -0.09
CA LEU A 112 0.34 -9.01 -0.74
C LEU A 112 1.24 -10.18 -1.10
N ARG A 113 2.57 -10.01 -1.17
CA ARG A 113 3.52 -11.13 -1.31
C ARG A 113 3.45 -12.13 -0.16
N ASP A 114 3.18 -11.61 1.03
CA ASP A 114 3.09 -12.37 2.26
C ASP A 114 2.16 -11.67 3.26
N LEU A 115 0.87 -12.01 3.14
CA LEU A 115 -0.18 -11.52 4.02
C LEU A 115 -0.38 -12.42 5.26
N SER A 116 0.57 -13.32 5.56
CA SER A 116 0.45 -14.27 6.67
C SER A 116 0.65 -13.64 8.05
N SER A 117 1.45 -12.57 8.14
CA SER A 117 1.80 -11.94 9.42
C SER A 117 0.74 -10.93 9.90
N ASN A 118 0.61 -10.77 11.22
CA ASN A 118 -0.25 -9.75 11.82
C ASN A 118 0.16 -8.33 11.38
N GLU A 119 1.46 -8.07 11.23
CA GLU A 119 1.97 -6.79 10.76
C GLU A 119 1.54 -6.52 9.30
N SER A 120 1.70 -7.51 8.42
CA SER A 120 1.25 -7.44 7.03
C SER A 120 -0.25 -7.12 6.97
N GLN A 121 -1.07 -7.82 7.74
CA GLN A 121 -2.51 -7.58 7.78
C GLN A 121 -2.88 -6.23 8.39
N PHE A 122 -2.13 -5.73 9.38
CA PHE A 122 -2.29 -4.38 9.92
C PHE A 122 -2.12 -3.32 8.83
N TYR A 123 -1.00 -3.36 8.10
CA TYR A 123 -0.74 -2.37 7.05
C TYR A 123 -1.68 -2.54 5.84
N PHE A 124 -2.13 -3.77 5.57
CA PHE A 124 -3.17 -4.01 4.57
C PHE A 124 -4.48 -3.32 4.96
N LEU A 125 -4.97 -3.55 6.19
CA LEU A 125 -6.15 -2.90 6.75
C LEU A 125 -6.01 -1.38 6.74
N LEU A 126 -4.83 -0.88 7.15
CA LEU A 126 -4.50 0.53 7.10
C LEU A 126 -4.73 1.03 5.66
N CYS A 127 -3.98 0.55 4.67
CA CYS A 127 -4.12 1.02 3.29
C CYS A 127 -5.53 0.88 2.72
N MET A 128 -6.21 -0.25 2.91
CA MET A 128 -7.56 -0.49 2.41
C MET A 128 -8.58 0.50 2.98
N ARG A 129 -8.53 0.83 4.29
CA ARG A 129 -9.35 1.89 4.88
C ARG A 129 -9.05 3.28 4.29
N GLY A 130 -7.80 3.54 3.93
CA GLY A 130 -7.40 4.79 3.27
C GLY A 130 -8.01 4.90 1.88
N TYR A 131 -7.92 3.83 1.09
CA TYR A 131 -8.56 3.76 -0.21
C TYR A 131 -10.09 3.81 -0.13
N GLN A 132 -10.70 3.14 0.85
CA GLN A 132 -12.13 3.22 1.09
C GLN A 132 -12.58 4.67 1.31
N HIS A 133 -11.83 5.44 2.10
CA HIS A 133 -12.15 6.85 2.34
C HIS A 133 -12.01 7.68 1.05
N LEU A 134 -10.90 7.53 0.34
CA LEU A 134 -10.66 8.26 -0.92
C LEU A 134 -11.68 7.90 -2.01
N ALA A 135 -12.14 6.65 -2.08
CA ALA A 135 -13.13 6.18 -3.04
C ALA A 135 -14.47 6.93 -2.95
N ARG A 136 -14.81 7.50 -1.78
CA ARG A 136 -16.02 8.32 -1.59
C ARG A 136 -15.99 9.61 -2.41
N TYR A 137 -14.79 10.14 -2.66
CA TYR A 137 -14.58 11.42 -3.35
C TYR A 137 -14.03 11.25 -4.76
N LEU A 138 -13.31 10.14 -5.01
CA LEU A 138 -12.55 9.92 -6.24
C LEU A 138 -12.92 8.55 -6.84
N PRO A 139 -13.83 8.51 -7.84
CA PRO A 139 -14.32 7.26 -8.41
C PRO A 139 -13.23 6.31 -8.90
N PHE A 140 -12.13 6.85 -9.46
CA PHE A 140 -10.95 6.07 -9.89
C PHE A 140 -10.38 5.17 -8.79
N VAL A 141 -10.43 5.63 -7.52
CA VAL A 141 -9.92 4.87 -6.39
C VAL A 141 -10.76 3.62 -6.13
N SER A 142 -12.06 3.63 -6.41
CA SER A 142 -12.88 2.42 -6.32
C SER A 142 -12.37 1.32 -7.24
N GLY A 143 -11.81 1.65 -8.41
CA GLY A 143 -11.18 0.67 -9.29
C GLY A 143 -9.93 0.06 -8.66
N ILE A 144 -9.11 0.87 -7.96
CA ILE A 144 -7.91 0.38 -7.26
C ILE A 144 -8.36 -0.59 -6.17
N VAL A 145 -9.37 -0.22 -5.41
CA VAL A 145 -9.97 -1.07 -4.37
C VAL A 145 -10.45 -2.42 -4.93
N GLN A 146 -11.25 -2.41 -6.01
CA GLN A 146 -11.71 -3.64 -6.68
C GLN A 146 -10.53 -4.52 -7.10
N SER A 147 -9.50 -3.90 -7.67
CA SER A 147 -8.29 -4.57 -8.11
C SER A 147 -7.53 -5.22 -6.95
N LEU A 148 -7.37 -4.51 -5.83
CA LEU A 148 -6.73 -5.03 -4.62
C LEU A 148 -7.51 -6.19 -4.00
N ILE A 149 -8.85 -6.16 -4.05
CA ILE A 149 -9.68 -7.30 -3.62
C ILE A 149 -9.38 -8.54 -4.47
N VAL A 150 -9.37 -8.38 -5.81
CA VAL A 150 -9.02 -9.49 -6.72
C VAL A 150 -7.61 -10.01 -6.44
N MET A 151 -6.64 -9.13 -6.19
CA MET A 151 -5.27 -9.52 -5.88
C MET A 151 -5.18 -10.27 -4.54
N THR A 152 -5.97 -9.85 -3.54
CA THR A 152 -6.00 -10.49 -2.22
C THR A 152 -6.59 -11.90 -2.29
N ASN A 153 -7.68 -12.08 -3.04
CA ASN A 153 -8.31 -13.39 -3.24
C ASN A 153 -7.36 -14.46 -3.82
N ARG A 154 -6.35 -14.04 -4.60
CA ARG A 154 -5.35 -14.95 -5.19
C ARG A 154 -4.39 -15.56 -4.17
N GLN A 155 -4.20 -14.92 -3.01
CA GLN A 155 -3.20 -15.34 -2.04
C GLN A 155 -3.59 -16.65 -1.34
N GLY A 156 -4.90 -16.94 -1.20
CA GLY A 156 -5.38 -18.17 -0.56
C GLY A 156 -4.97 -18.33 0.91
N VAL A 157 -4.52 -17.25 1.56
CA VAL A 157 -4.04 -17.27 2.94
C VAL A 157 -5.17 -16.95 3.94
N PRO A 158 -5.13 -17.52 5.16
CA PRO A 158 -6.09 -17.18 6.20
C PRO A 158 -5.99 -15.69 6.58
N LEU A 159 -7.13 -15.00 6.53
CA LEU A 159 -7.26 -13.60 6.93
C LEU A 159 -7.80 -13.52 8.36
N THR A 160 -7.38 -12.51 9.10
CA THR A 160 -8.03 -12.16 10.37
C THR A 160 -9.48 -11.73 10.13
N ALA A 161 -10.33 -11.89 11.15
CA ALA A 161 -11.74 -11.49 11.08
C ALA A 161 -11.93 -10.02 10.68
N ASN A 162 -11.03 -9.13 11.14
CA ASN A 162 -11.06 -7.71 10.77
C ASN A 162 -10.75 -7.48 9.30
N THR A 163 -9.74 -8.16 8.75
CA THR A 163 -9.38 -8.09 7.33
C THR A 163 -10.49 -8.62 6.45
N GLN A 164 -11.08 -9.76 6.83
CA GLN A 164 -12.20 -10.35 6.10
C GLN A 164 -13.43 -9.43 6.10
N ARG A 165 -13.82 -8.91 7.27
CA ARG A 165 -14.95 -7.96 7.38
C ARG A 165 -14.73 -6.72 6.53
N LEU A 166 -13.51 -6.17 6.51
CA LEU A 166 -13.20 -5.01 5.67
C LEU A 166 -13.35 -5.32 4.17
N LEU A 167 -12.86 -6.47 3.72
CA LEU A 167 -12.98 -6.87 2.31
C LEU A 167 -14.45 -7.01 1.90
N GLU A 168 -15.30 -7.56 2.76
CA GLU A 168 -16.75 -7.67 2.53
C GLU A 168 -17.43 -6.29 2.47
N GLU A 169 -17.15 -5.43 3.44
CA GLU A 169 -17.66 -4.04 3.51
C GLU A 169 -17.31 -3.28 2.22
N VAL A 170 -16.03 -3.29 1.87
CA VAL A 170 -15.50 -2.54 0.74
C VAL A 170 -15.94 -3.16 -0.60
N ARG A 171 -16.08 -4.49 -0.70
CA ARG A 171 -16.66 -5.16 -1.88
C ARG A 171 -18.09 -4.68 -2.13
N GLY A 172 -18.91 -4.57 -1.08
CA GLY A 172 -20.28 -4.07 -1.18
C GLY A 172 -20.36 -2.63 -1.70
N GLU A 173 -19.49 -1.75 -1.20
CA GLU A 173 -19.40 -0.36 -1.65
C GLU A 173 -18.89 -0.25 -3.10
N SER A 174 -17.85 -1.00 -3.44
CA SER A 174 -17.19 -0.96 -4.75
C SER A 174 -18.05 -1.47 -5.89
N ARG A 175 -19.03 -2.36 -5.66
CA ARG A 175 -19.97 -2.83 -6.70
C ARG A 175 -20.81 -1.72 -7.31
N ARG A 176 -20.97 -0.59 -6.62
CA ARG A 176 -21.70 0.57 -7.13
C ARG A 176 -20.87 1.43 -8.09
N SER A 177 -19.60 1.06 -8.32
CA SER A 177 -18.66 1.84 -9.12
C SER A 177 -18.72 1.47 -10.61
N ARG A 178 -18.49 2.45 -11.47
CA ARG A 178 -18.55 2.33 -12.93
C ARG A 178 -17.38 1.51 -13.50
N GLU A 179 -17.51 1.10 -14.76
CA GLU A 179 -16.41 0.51 -15.53
C GLU A 179 -15.23 1.48 -15.66
N PHE A 180 -14.01 0.94 -15.58
CA PHE A 180 -12.76 1.69 -15.67
C PHE A 180 -12.01 1.29 -16.93
N PHE A 181 -11.75 2.25 -17.82
CA PHE A 181 -10.92 2.06 -19.02
C PHE A 181 -9.58 2.74 -18.79
N SER A 182 -8.70 2.09 -18.03
CA SER A 182 -7.40 2.66 -17.67
C SER A 182 -6.31 1.60 -17.67
N ALA A 183 -5.23 1.91 -18.40
CA ALA A 183 -3.96 1.17 -18.36
C ALA A 183 -3.14 1.46 -17.09
N TYR A 184 -3.74 2.10 -16.07
CA TYR A 184 -3.05 2.38 -14.81
C TYR A 184 -2.60 1.07 -14.15
N PRO A 185 -1.29 0.89 -13.85
CA PRO A 185 -0.79 -0.34 -13.27
C PRO A 185 -1.14 -0.42 -11.78
N VAL A 186 -1.87 -1.46 -11.38
CA VAL A 186 -2.22 -1.70 -9.97
C VAL A 186 -1.45 -2.89 -9.39
N ASP A 187 -1.31 -3.98 -10.16
CA ASP A 187 -0.51 -5.15 -9.79
C ASP A 187 0.94 -4.94 -10.23
N LEU A 188 1.71 -4.25 -9.39
CA LEU A 188 3.07 -3.80 -9.68
C LEU A 188 4.06 -4.96 -9.88
N GLU A 189 3.73 -6.15 -9.38
CA GLU A 189 4.51 -7.36 -9.63
C GLU A 189 4.25 -7.95 -11.00
N MET A 190 2.97 -7.96 -11.42
CA MET A 190 2.60 -8.45 -12.73
C MET A 190 3.07 -7.51 -13.84
N VAL A 191 3.29 -6.21 -13.58
CA VAL A 191 3.80 -5.25 -14.59
C VAL A 191 5.05 -5.77 -15.30
N ALA A 192 5.98 -6.42 -14.60
CA ALA A 192 7.21 -6.92 -15.21
C ALA A 192 7.00 -8.20 -16.06
N LYS A 193 5.91 -8.95 -15.81
CA LYS A 193 5.65 -10.26 -16.41
C LYS A 193 4.62 -10.17 -17.53
N ASP A 194 3.49 -9.52 -17.25
CA ASP A 194 2.38 -9.28 -18.14
C ASP A 194 1.73 -7.92 -17.81
N PRO A 195 2.22 -6.82 -18.42
CA PRO A 195 1.67 -5.49 -18.20
C PRO A 195 0.17 -5.39 -18.46
N SER A 196 -0.37 -6.19 -19.40
CA SER A 196 -1.79 -6.11 -19.78
C SER A 196 -2.70 -6.63 -18.67
N SER A 197 -2.28 -7.71 -17.98
CA SER A 197 -2.99 -8.27 -16.83
C SER A 197 -2.84 -7.45 -15.54
N ALA A 198 -1.86 -6.53 -15.50
CA ALA A 198 -1.56 -5.70 -14.33
C ALA A 198 -2.41 -4.43 -14.20
N THR A 199 -3.22 -4.14 -15.22
CA THR A 199 -3.95 -2.88 -15.34
C THR A 199 -5.23 -2.83 -14.50
N LEU A 200 -5.61 -1.62 -14.12
CA LEU A 200 -6.88 -1.31 -13.47
C LEU A 200 -8.07 -1.90 -14.25
N GLU A 201 -8.11 -1.66 -15.56
CA GLU A 201 -9.18 -2.17 -16.43
C GLU A 201 -9.30 -3.69 -16.31
N LYS A 202 -8.20 -4.43 -16.51
CA LYS A 202 -8.24 -5.89 -16.49
C LYS A 202 -8.63 -6.46 -15.13
N LEU A 203 -8.14 -5.85 -14.05
CA LEU A 203 -8.43 -6.29 -12.68
C LEU A 203 -9.87 -5.98 -12.26
N THR A 204 -10.40 -4.83 -12.67
CA THR A 204 -11.81 -4.47 -12.41
C THR A 204 -12.78 -5.35 -13.20
N SER A 205 -12.47 -5.72 -14.45
CA SER A 205 -13.27 -6.72 -15.19
C SER A 205 -13.33 -8.05 -14.45
N ARG A 206 -12.18 -8.56 -13.96
CA ARG A 206 -12.13 -9.79 -13.16
C ARG A 206 -12.97 -9.70 -11.88
N PHE A 207 -12.98 -8.53 -11.23
CA PHE A 207 -13.81 -8.31 -10.04
C PHE A 207 -15.31 -8.45 -10.34
N GLN A 208 -15.77 -8.02 -11.52
CA GLN A 208 -17.18 -8.13 -11.93
C GLN A 208 -17.57 -9.57 -12.33
N GLU A 209 -16.60 -10.34 -12.84
CA GLU A 209 -16.79 -11.75 -13.21
C GLU A 209 -16.87 -12.69 -11.98
N GLU A 210 -16.31 -12.28 -10.83
CA GLU A 210 -16.39 -13.07 -9.59
C GLU A 210 -17.86 -13.16 -9.10
N PRO A 211 -18.44 -14.37 -8.98
CA PRO A 211 -19.81 -14.52 -8.50
C PRO A 211 -19.95 -13.93 -7.09
N SER A 212 -21.05 -13.22 -6.88
CA SER A 212 -21.49 -12.87 -5.52
C SER A 212 -21.58 -14.17 -4.73
N GLY A 213 -20.78 -14.36 -3.69
CA GLY A 213 -21.01 -15.46 -2.76
C GLY A 213 -22.47 -15.38 -2.31
N GLU A 214 -23.26 -16.41 -2.65
CA GLU A 214 -24.56 -16.62 -2.03
C GLU A 214 -24.34 -16.81 -0.53
N GLY A 215 -25.15 -16.12 0.26
CA GLY A 215 -24.87 -15.81 1.65
C GLY A 215 -24.65 -17.01 2.57
N GLN A 216 -23.85 -16.77 3.61
CA GLN A 216 -23.96 -17.45 4.89
C GLN A 216 -23.48 -16.50 5.99
N GLY A 217 -24.38 -16.21 6.93
CA GLY A 217 -24.08 -15.47 8.15
C GLY A 217 -25.08 -14.36 8.43
N GLU A 218 -26.20 -14.70 9.09
CA GLU A 218 -26.99 -13.73 9.83
C GLU A 218 -26.08 -12.99 10.83
N ALA A 219 -25.93 -11.68 10.66
CA ALA A 219 -25.33 -10.81 11.68
C ALA A 219 -26.43 -9.95 12.29
N SER A 220 -26.66 -10.20 13.57
CA SER A 220 -27.61 -9.53 14.45
C SER A 220 -27.45 -8.02 14.46
N ASP A 221 -28.60 -7.36 14.58
CA ASP A 221 -28.79 -5.94 14.90
C ASP A 221 -27.92 -5.47 16.08
N GLY A 222 -27.28 -4.31 15.93
CA GLY A 222 -26.41 -3.76 16.97
C GLY A 222 -25.59 -2.55 16.55
N GLY A 223 -26.21 -1.36 16.56
CA GLY A 223 -25.51 -0.09 16.81
C GLY A 223 -25.13 0.73 15.58
N SER A 224 -25.93 1.76 15.30
CA SER A 224 -25.56 2.86 14.42
C SER A 224 -24.39 3.65 15.03
N LEU A 225 -23.29 3.77 14.26
CA LEU A 225 -22.12 4.58 14.60
C LEU A 225 -22.16 5.93 13.88
N PRO A 226 -21.69 7.03 14.49
CA PRO A 226 -21.70 8.35 13.88
C PRO A 226 -20.60 8.50 12.82
N ASP A 227 -20.83 9.45 11.90
CA ASP A 227 -20.02 9.67 10.70
C ASP A 227 -18.56 10.03 11.00
N GLY A 228 -17.64 9.37 10.28
CA GLY A 228 -16.25 9.82 10.11
C GLY A 228 -15.14 8.90 10.62
N TRP A 229 -15.40 7.90 11.47
CA TRP A 229 -14.36 6.98 12.00
C TRP A 229 -14.95 5.62 12.44
N LYS A 230 -14.39 4.49 11.98
CA LYS A 230 -14.81 3.11 12.35
C LYS A 230 -13.63 2.13 12.55
N GLY A 231 -12.66 2.49 13.38
CA GLY A 231 -11.78 1.52 14.02
C GLY A 231 -11.58 2.01 15.44
N THR A 232 -11.72 1.17 16.45
CA THR A 232 -11.53 1.60 17.84
C THR A 232 -10.04 1.84 18.13
N ALA A 233 -9.72 2.65 19.15
CA ALA A 233 -8.35 2.71 19.69
C ALA A 233 -7.91 1.33 20.22
N GLN A 234 -8.88 0.46 20.53
CA GLN A 234 -8.71 -0.95 20.84
C GLN A 234 -8.25 -1.77 19.63
N ASP A 235 -8.66 -1.44 18.39
CA ASP A 235 -8.16 -2.12 17.18
C ASP A 235 -6.70 -1.77 16.87
N LEU A 236 -6.29 -0.53 17.20
CA LEU A 236 -4.89 -0.09 17.18
C LEU A 236 -4.07 -0.79 18.25
N THR A 237 -4.61 -0.92 19.47
CA THR A 237 -3.88 -1.54 20.59
C THR A 237 -3.89 -3.06 20.53
N THR A 238 -4.97 -3.74 20.12
CA THR A 238 -5.05 -5.22 20.03
C THR A 238 -4.05 -5.77 19.02
N THR A 239 -3.85 -5.06 17.90
CA THR A 239 -2.87 -5.44 16.88
C THR A 239 -1.42 -5.21 17.36
N LEU A 240 -1.20 -4.24 18.27
CA LEU A 240 0.10 -3.89 18.84
C LEU A 240 0.40 -4.59 20.18
N SER A 241 -0.60 -5.08 20.91
CA SER A 241 -0.42 -5.79 22.18
C SER A 241 -0.15 -7.28 22.00
N MET A 242 -0.34 -7.82 20.79
CA MET A 242 0.14 -9.15 20.39
C MET A 242 1.62 -9.16 19.95
N LEU A 243 2.32 -8.02 20.05
CA LEU A 243 3.76 -7.86 19.79
C LEU A 243 4.62 -7.90 21.07
N GLY A 244 4.00 -8.11 22.23
CA GLY A 244 4.66 -8.16 23.53
C GLY A 244 4.30 -9.42 24.28
N ASP A 245 4.70 -10.58 23.75
CA ASP A 245 5.05 -11.79 24.49
C ASP A 245 5.48 -12.86 23.47
N ASP A 246 6.75 -12.79 23.07
CA ASP A 246 7.60 -13.91 22.66
C ASP A 246 9.08 -13.51 22.84
#